data_AF-A0A0V0HCY9-F1
#
_entry.id   AF-A0A0V0HCY9-F1
#
_cell.length_a   1.000
_cell.length_b   1.000
_cell.length_c   1.000
_cell.angle_alpha   90.00
_cell.angle_beta   90.00
_cell.angle_gamma   90.00
#
_symmetry.space_group_name_H-M   'P 1'
#
loop_
_entity.id
_entity.type
_entity.pdbx_description
1 polymer ?
#
loop_
_entity_poly.entity_id
_entity_poly.type
_entity_poly.pdbx_seq_one_letter_code
_entity_poly.pdbx_strand_id
1 'polypeptide(L)'
;MRSELQVLSPLVPIREFKFLRFCKQHAEGVWAVVDVSVDTIRETTTLDATTFPNCKRLPSGCVVQDMPNGYSKITWVEHVEYDESVVHQLYRPLISAGMGFGAQKWVATLQRQCECLAILMSSAVPSRDHTALTPSGRRSMLKLAQRMTKNFCSGVCASSIHKWNKLNCVGNNVEDYVRVLTRKSVDDHGEPPGIVVNAATSVWLPVSPQRLFDFLRDEQLRSEWDILSNGGPMQEMAHIAKGQDHGNCVSLLRANVMNASQNNMLILQETCTDASGSLVVY
;
A
#
# COMPACT_ATOMS: atom_id res chain seq x y z
N MET A 1 -15.51 -15.41 -6.34
CA MET A 1 -14.69 -14.18 -6.38
C MET A 1 -13.26 -14.54 -6.78
N ARG A 2 -12.50 -13.63 -7.39
CA ARG A 2 -11.04 -13.73 -7.62
C ARG A 2 -10.34 -12.56 -6.93
N SER A 3 -9.20 -12.79 -6.30
CA SER A 3 -8.41 -11.74 -5.62
C SER A 3 -6.92 -12.02 -5.76
N GLU A 4 -6.13 -10.95 -5.69
CA GLU A 4 -4.67 -10.98 -5.66
C GLU A 4 -4.20 -10.35 -4.36
N LEU A 5 -3.33 -11.05 -3.64
CA LEU A 5 -2.67 -10.53 -2.45
C LEU A 5 -1.22 -10.19 -2.78
N GLN A 6 -0.81 -9.01 -2.35
CA GLN A 6 0.46 -8.41 -2.72
C GLN A 6 1.13 -7.82 -1.48
N VAL A 7 2.44 -8.04 -1.39
CA VAL A 7 3.33 -7.30 -0.49
C VAL A 7 4.10 -6.31 -1.34
N LEU A 8 4.32 -5.10 -0.85
CA LEU A 8 4.98 -4.01 -1.57
C LEU A 8 6.50 -4.26 -1.72
N SER A 9 6.86 -5.34 -2.43
CA SER A 9 8.23 -5.71 -2.74
C SER A 9 8.29 -6.55 -4.02
N PRO A 10 9.27 -6.31 -4.90
CA PRO A 10 9.55 -7.19 -6.03
C PRO A 10 10.05 -8.59 -5.64
N LEU A 11 10.39 -8.82 -4.37
CA LEU A 11 10.94 -10.09 -3.87
C LEU A 11 9.88 -11.04 -3.31
N VAL A 12 8.62 -10.61 -3.26
CA VAL A 12 7.49 -11.43 -2.79
C VAL A 12 6.53 -11.67 -3.96
N PRO A 13 6.33 -12.92 -4.39
CA PRO A 13 5.37 -13.23 -5.46
C PRO A 13 3.93 -12.85 -5.09
N ILE A 14 3.15 -12.46 -6.10
CA ILE A 14 1.71 -12.23 -5.97
C ILE A 14 1.03 -13.57 -5.69
N ARG A 15 0.03 -13.57 -4.79
CA ARG A 15 -0.79 -14.75 -4.51
C ARG A 15 -2.18 -14.55 -5.06
N GLU A 16 -2.61 -15.44 -5.93
CA GLU A 16 -3.94 -15.39 -6.50
C GLU A 16 -4.87 -16.40 -5.84
N PHE A 17 -6.10 -15.98 -5.53
CA PHE A 17 -7.12 -16.82 -4.93
C PHE A 17 -8.40 -16.79 -5.75
N LYS A 18 -9.02 -17.97 -5.90
CA LYS A 18 -10.42 -18.12 -6.30
C LYS A 18 -11.18 -18.71 -5.13
N PHE A 19 -12.16 -17.96 -4.62
CA PHE A 19 -12.88 -18.33 -3.40
C PHE A 19 -14.36 -17.96 -3.47
N LEU A 20 -15.15 -18.64 -2.65
CA LEU A 20 -16.52 -18.26 -2.31
C LEU A 20 -16.50 -17.35 -1.09
N ARG A 21 -17.29 -16.28 -1.15
CA ARG A 21 -17.54 -15.41 -0.01
C ARG A 21 -18.97 -15.59 0.43
N PHE A 22 -19.16 -15.90 1.70
CA PHE A 22 -20.45 -15.94 2.35
C PHE A 22 -20.52 -14.81 3.38
N CYS A 23 -21.61 -14.05 3.38
CA CYS A 23 -21.86 -12.99 4.36
C CYS A 23 -23.22 -13.25 5.00
N LYS A 24 -23.27 -13.24 6.34
CA LYS A 24 -24.51 -13.45 7.09
C LYS A 24 -24.51 -12.65 8.38
N GLN A 25 -25.66 -12.08 8.70
CA GLN A 25 -25.93 -11.58 10.03
C GLN A 25 -26.05 -12.78 10.99
N HIS A 26 -25.06 -12.96 11.84
CA HIS A 26 -25.00 -14.07 12.79
C HIS A 26 -25.89 -13.80 14.01
N ALA A 27 -25.97 -12.53 14.43
CA ALA A 27 -26.85 -12.03 15.48
C ALA A 27 -27.16 -10.54 15.24
N GLU A 28 -28.05 -9.94 16.03
CA GLU A 28 -28.30 -8.50 15.97
C GLU A 28 -26.98 -7.72 16.15
N GLY A 29 -26.69 -6.78 15.24
CA GLY A 29 -25.43 -6.02 15.24
C GLY A 29 -24.15 -6.84 14.98
N VAL A 30 -24.24 -8.12 14.58
CA VAL A 30 -23.07 -8.98 14.33
C VAL A 30 -23.14 -9.61 12.94
N TRP A 31 -22.16 -9.27 12.10
CA TRP A 31 -22.01 -9.79 10.74
C TRP A 31 -20.75 -10.65 10.63
N ALA A 32 -20.90 -11.82 10.01
CA ALA A 32 -19.78 -12.70 9.69
C ALA A 32 -19.58 -12.74 8.18
N VAL A 33 -18.34 -12.54 7.74
CA VAL A 33 -17.88 -12.74 6.37
C VAL A 33 -16.89 -13.88 6.37
N VAL A 34 -17.14 -14.90 5.55
CA VAL A 34 -16.29 -16.08 5.44
C VAL A 34 -15.91 -16.30 3.98
N ASP A 35 -14.60 -16.44 3.76
CA ASP A 35 -13.97 -16.75 2.49
C ASP A 35 -13.38 -18.16 2.55
N VAL A 36 -13.67 -18.98 1.55
CA VAL A 36 -13.08 -20.30 1.40
C VAL A 36 -12.77 -20.57 -0.07
N SER A 37 -11.56 -21.03 -0.36
CA SER A 37 -11.18 -21.46 -1.71
C SER A 37 -12.12 -22.55 -2.18
N VAL A 38 -12.52 -22.47 -3.45
CA VAL A 38 -13.16 -23.60 -4.12
C VAL A 38 -12.02 -24.52 -4.48
N ASP A 39 -11.78 -25.53 -3.63
CA ASP A 39 -10.92 -26.64 -4.01
C ASP A 39 -11.40 -27.13 -5.36
N THR A 40 -10.48 -27.15 -6.32
CA THR A 40 -10.70 -27.56 -7.69
C THR A 40 -11.49 -28.86 -7.72
N ILE A 41 -12.80 -28.79 -7.97
CA ILE A 41 -13.66 -29.90 -8.45
C ILE A 41 -13.19 -30.37 -9.85
N ARG A 42 -11.93 -30.09 -10.21
CA ARG A 42 -11.34 -30.20 -11.55
C ARG A 42 -9.86 -30.56 -11.44
N GLU A 43 -9.50 -31.56 -10.65
CA GLU A 43 -8.19 -32.23 -10.76
C GLU A 43 -7.97 -32.90 -12.13
N THR A 44 -8.95 -32.84 -13.05
CA THR A 44 -8.82 -33.34 -14.40
C THR A 44 -9.02 -32.21 -15.42
N THR A 45 -8.10 -32.13 -16.37
CA THR A 45 -8.09 -31.26 -17.57
C THR A 45 -7.58 -29.83 -17.35
N THR A 46 -6.25 -29.63 -17.37
CA THR A 46 -5.50 -29.06 -18.53
C THR A 46 -4.03 -28.82 -18.17
N LEU A 47 -3.18 -29.06 -19.17
CA LEU A 47 -1.72 -29.14 -19.16
C LEU A 47 -1.00 -27.77 -19.07
N ASP A 48 -1.48 -26.83 -18.24
CA ASP A 48 -0.85 -25.50 -18.10
C ASP A 48 -0.10 -25.37 -16.77
N ALA A 49 1.02 -26.07 -16.68
CA ALA A 49 1.95 -26.08 -15.52
C ALA A 49 2.67 -24.73 -15.26
N THR A 50 2.18 -23.62 -15.83
CA THR A 50 2.78 -22.29 -15.71
C THR A 50 1.91 -21.31 -14.91
N THR A 51 0.73 -21.72 -14.45
CA THR A 51 -0.14 -20.90 -13.60
C THR A 51 -0.16 -21.46 -12.18
N PHE A 52 0.63 -20.86 -11.29
CA PHE A 52 0.85 -21.23 -9.89
C PHE A 52 -0.37 -21.91 -9.20
N PRO A 53 -0.31 -23.23 -8.90
CA PRO A 53 -1.33 -23.91 -8.10
C PRO A 53 -1.09 -23.81 -6.58
N ASN A 54 -0.13 -22.99 -6.12
CA ASN A 54 0.47 -23.10 -4.80
C ASN A 54 -0.15 -22.19 -3.72
N CYS A 55 -1.41 -21.77 -3.83
CA CYS A 55 -2.06 -20.90 -2.84
C CYS A 55 -3.52 -21.30 -2.64
N LYS A 56 -3.89 -21.68 -1.42
CA LYS A 56 -5.25 -22.08 -1.05
C LYS A 56 -5.69 -21.33 0.20
N ARG A 57 -6.86 -20.69 0.14
CA ARG A 57 -7.47 -20.05 1.29
C ARG A 57 -8.40 -21.05 1.98
N LEU A 58 -8.01 -21.49 3.17
CA LEU A 58 -8.88 -22.24 4.08
C LEU A 58 -9.90 -21.29 4.70
N PRO A 59 -10.93 -21.77 5.43
CA PRO A 59 -11.95 -20.90 6.02
C PRO A 59 -11.34 -19.71 6.77
N SER A 60 -11.48 -18.53 6.17
CA SER A 60 -10.89 -17.25 6.59
C SER A 60 -11.96 -16.17 6.54
N GLY A 61 -11.70 -15.00 7.11
CA GLY A 61 -12.60 -13.86 7.02
C GLY A 61 -12.68 -13.11 8.34
N CYS A 62 -13.81 -12.44 8.57
CA CYS A 62 -13.95 -11.59 9.74
C CYS A 62 -15.36 -11.57 10.32
N VAL A 63 -15.42 -11.24 11.60
CA VAL A 63 -16.64 -10.89 12.32
C VAL A 63 -16.59 -9.40 12.63
N VAL A 64 -17.65 -8.70 12.23
CA VAL A 64 -17.88 -7.28 12.50
C VAL A 64 -19.01 -7.19 13.51
N GLN A 65 -18.72 -6.61 14.67
CA GLN A 65 -19.69 -6.41 15.75
C GLN A 65 -19.86 -4.92 16.02
N ASP A 66 -21.08 -4.44 15.97
CA ASP A 66 -21.44 -3.07 16.35
C ASP A 66 -21.28 -2.88 17.85
N MET A 67 -20.68 -1.76 18.24
CA MET A 67 -20.42 -1.41 19.65
C MET A 67 -21.21 -0.15 20.04
N PRO A 68 -21.67 -0.04 21.31
CA PRO A 68 -22.46 1.11 21.77
C PRO A 68 -21.76 2.48 21.68
N ASN A 69 -20.42 2.49 21.56
CA ASN A 69 -19.62 3.71 21.46
C ASN A 69 -19.52 4.27 20.03
N GLY A 70 -20.26 3.70 19.06
CA GLY A 70 -20.22 4.13 17.66
C GLY A 70 -19.05 3.56 16.86
N TYR A 71 -18.26 2.64 17.43
CA TYR A 71 -17.22 1.89 16.74
C TYR A 71 -17.68 0.46 16.43
N SER A 72 -16.89 -0.25 15.63
CA SER A 72 -17.07 -1.69 15.39
C SER A 72 -15.89 -2.46 15.97
N LYS A 73 -16.18 -3.57 16.65
CA LYS A 73 -15.18 -4.56 17.03
C LYS A 73 -14.97 -5.52 15.85
N ILE A 74 -13.73 -5.63 15.39
CA ILE A 74 -13.35 -6.50 14.28
C ILE A 74 -12.53 -7.67 14.81
N THR A 75 -12.95 -8.90 14.48
CA THR A 75 -12.15 -10.10 14.70
C THR A 75 -11.85 -10.72 13.35
N TRP A 76 -10.57 -10.87 13.00
CA TRP A 76 -10.14 -11.41 11.71
C TRP A 76 -9.40 -12.72 11.90
N VAL A 77 -9.73 -13.72 11.07
CA VAL A 77 -9.06 -15.01 11.01
C VAL A 77 -8.57 -15.21 9.59
N GLU A 78 -7.28 -15.45 9.42
CA GLU A 78 -6.68 -15.68 8.11
C GLU A 78 -5.94 -17.02 8.13
N HIS A 79 -6.42 -17.95 7.32
CA HIS A 79 -5.87 -19.29 7.20
C HIS A 79 -5.60 -19.60 5.73
N VAL A 80 -4.32 -19.58 5.36
CA VAL A 80 -3.89 -19.69 3.97
C VAL A 80 -2.73 -20.66 3.89
N GLU A 81 -2.84 -21.63 3.00
CA GLU A 81 -1.76 -22.53 2.61
C GLU A 81 -1.07 -21.94 1.38
N TYR A 82 0.26 -21.84 1.43
CA TYR A 82 1.05 -21.40 0.30
C TYR A 82 2.48 -21.90 0.36
N ASP A 83 3.12 -21.99 -0.80
CA ASP A 83 4.53 -22.34 -0.90
C ASP A 83 5.42 -21.16 -0.47
N GLU A 84 6.14 -21.31 0.65
CA GLU A 84 7.10 -20.32 1.15
C GLU A 84 8.48 -20.43 0.48
N SER A 85 8.74 -21.49 -0.28
CA SER A 85 10.04 -21.72 -0.94
C SER A 85 10.32 -20.64 -2.01
N VAL A 86 9.27 -20.10 -2.63
CA VAL A 86 9.34 -19.05 -3.65
C VAL A 86 9.52 -17.64 -3.10
N VAL A 87 9.44 -17.45 -1.77
CA VAL A 87 9.68 -16.14 -1.13
C VAL A 87 11.18 -15.95 -0.92
N HIS A 88 11.70 -14.80 -1.38
CA HIS A 88 13.11 -14.46 -1.20
C HIS A 88 13.51 -14.43 0.30
N GLN A 89 14.74 -14.84 0.60
CA GLN A 89 15.23 -14.99 1.99
C GLN A 89 15.09 -13.71 2.82
N LEU A 90 15.26 -12.53 2.20
CA LEU A 90 15.05 -11.24 2.86
C LEU A 90 13.65 -11.05 3.46
N TYR A 91 12.62 -11.60 2.84
CA TYR A 91 11.23 -11.44 3.27
C TYR A 91 10.65 -12.67 3.95
N ARG A 92 11.26 -13.85 3.80
CA ARG A 92 10.74 -15.10 4.38
C ARG A 92 10.42 -14.97 5.88
N PRO A 93 11.29 -14.43 6.75
CA PRO A 93 10.94 -14.26 8.18
C PRO A 93 9.69 -13.41 8.42
N LEU A 94 9.53 -12.32 7.66
CA LEU A 94 8.38 -11.41 7.76
C LEU A 94 7.09 -12.10 7.29
N ILE A 95 7.17 -12.87 6.21
CA ILE A 95 6.03 -13.62 5.69
C ILE A 95 5.61 -14.74 6.64
N SER A 96 6.55 -15.55 7.13
CA SER A 96 6.27 -16.65 8.06
C SER A 96 5.71 -16.14 9.40
N ALA A 97 6.06 -14.91 9.81
CA ALA A 97 5.46 -14.23 10.97
C ALA A 97 4.04 -13.69 10.74
N GLY A 98 3.49 -13.82 9.54
CA GLY A 98 2.13 -13.37 9.20
C GLY A 98 2.00 -11.88 8.88
N MET A 99 3.12 -11.14 8.77
CA MET A 99 3.11 -9.68 8.60
C MET A 99 2.71 -9.23 7.19
N GLY A 100 2.91 -10.08 6.18
CA GLY A 100 2.55 -9.77 4.79
C GLY A 100 1.11 -10.11 4.42
N PHE A 101 0.61 -11.24 4.92
CA PHE A 101 -0.65 -11.83 4.44
C PHE A 101 -1.60 -12.27 5.55
N GLY A 102 -1.23 -12.09 6.82
CA GLY A 102 -2.03 -12.52 7.97
C GLY A 102 -3.08 -11.51 8.41
N ALA A 103 -3.86 -11.90 9.43
CA ALA A 103 -4.96 -11.11 9.99
C ALA A 103 -4.56 -9.69 10.43
N GLN A 104 -3.36 -9.52 11.00
CA GLN A 104 -2.87 -8.21 11.44
C GLN A 104 -2.81 -7.20 10.28
N LYS A 105 -2.34 -7.65 9.11
CA LYS A 105 -2.27 -6.80 7.90
C LYS A 105 -3.66 -6.36 7.45
N TRP A 106 -4.63 -7.27 7.50
CA TRP A 106 -6.01 -6.99 7.11
C TRP A 106 -6.69 -6.01 8.05
N VAL A 107 -6.53 -6.20 9.35
CA VAL A 107 -7.10 -5.30 10.37
C VAL A 107 -6.48 -3.90 10.24
N ALA A 108 -5.16 -3.79 10.11
CA ALA A 108 -4.48 -2.49 9.93
C ALA A 108 -4.94 -1.78 8.64
N THR A 109 -5.08 -2.52 7.54
CA THR A 109 -5.57 -1.97 6.26
C THR A 109 -7.01 -1.49 6.37
N LEU A 110 -7.88 -2.26 7.03
CA LEU A 110 -9.28 -1.89 7.27
C LEU A 110 -9.38 -0.65 8.15
N GLN A 111 -8.65 -0.61 9.26
CA GLN A 111 -8.59 0.55 10.16
C GLN A 111 -8.17 1.81 9.40
N ARG A 112 -7.06 1.75 8.65
CA ARG A 112 -6.59 2.89 7.85
C ARG A 112 -7.62 3.37 6.84
N GLN A 113 -8.36 2.44 6.21
CA GLN A 113 -9.42 2.79 5.27
C GLN A 113 -10.60 3.47 5.99
N CYS A 114 -11.01 2.97 7.15
CA CYS A 114 -12.06 3.58 7.96
C CYS A 114 -11.68 4.98 8.45
N GLU A 115 -10.46 5.16 8.94
CA GLU A 115 -9.93 6.47 9.36
C GLU A 115 -9.91 7.46 8.18
N CYS A 116 -9.46 7.02 7.01
CA CYS A 116 -9.44 7.85 5.82
C CYS A 116 -10.86 8.28 5.38
N LEU A 117 -11.82 7.34 5.39
CA LEU A 117 -13.23 7.64 5.10
C LEU A 117 -13.82 8.60 6.12
N ALA A 118 -13.55 8.42 7.41
CA ALA A 118 -14.01 9.31 8.46
C ALA A 118 -13.51 10.75 8.23
N ILE A 119 -12.24 10.94 7.85
CA ILE A 119 -11.69 12.27 7.53
C ILE A 119 -12.36 12.87 6.29
N LEU A 120 -12.62 12.08 5.25
CA LEU A 120 -13.26 12.55 4.02
C LEU A 120 -14.74 12.94 4.21
N MET A 121 -15.43 12.20 5.07
CA MET A 121 -16.85 12.39 5.41
C MET A 121 -17.05 13.48 6.48
N SER A 122 -16.03 13.76 7.31
CA SER A 122 -16.08 14.83 8.28
C SER A 122 -16.28 16.18 7.59
N SER A 123 -17.35 16.88 7.96
CA SER A 123 -17.52 18.30 7.67
C SER A 123 -16.65 19.09 8.65
N ALA A 124 -15.34 19.10 8.46
CA ALA A 124 -14.46 19.82 9.36
C ALA A 124 -14.74 21.33 9.31
N VAL A 125 -15.24 21.87 10.42
CA VAL A 125 -15.15 23.28 10.83
C VAL A 125 -13.65 23.64 10.91
N PRO A 126 -13.22 24.84 10.48
CA PRO A 126 -11.79 25.14 10.38
C PRO A 126 -11.13 25.01 11.75
N SER A 127 -10.07 24.18 11.83
CA SER A 127 -9.12 24.26 12.94
C SER A 127 -8.53 25.66 12.97
N ARG A 128 -8.29 26.20 14.17
CA ARG A 128 -7.56 27.47 14.38
C ARG A 128 -6.08 27.40 13.97
N ASP A 129 -5.64 26.28 13.38
CA ASP A 129 -4.29 26.13 12.87
C ASP A 129 -4.10 26.87 11.55
N HIS A 130 -3.03 27.65 11.48
CA HIS A 130 -2.63 28.55 10.40
C HIS A 130 -2.38 27.91 9.02
N THR A 131 -2.83 26.67 8.77
CA THR A 131 -2.78 26.06 7.44
C THR A 131 -3.93 26.59 6.58
N ALA A 132 -3.60 27.34 5.53
CA ALA A 132 -4.52 27.99 4.59
C ALA A 132 -5.39 27.04 3.73
N LEU A 133 -5.55 25.78 4.12
CA LEU A 133 -6.33 24.79 3.36
C LEU A 133 -7.82 24.89 3.67
N THR A 134 -8.62 25.20 2.65
CA THR A 134 -10.07 25.08 2.72
C THR A 134 -10.50 23.63 2.92
N PRO A 135 -11.70 23.35 3.45
CA PRO A 135 -12.21 21.98 3.57
C PRO A 135 -12.25 21.23 2.24
N SER A 136 -12.57 21.92 1.14
CA SER A 136 -12.51 21.35 -0.22
C SER A 136 -11.08 21.05 -0.66
N GLY A 137 -10.13 21.95 -0.37
CA GLY A 137 -8.70 21.74 -0.61
C GLY A 137 -8.16 20.52 0.14
N ARG A 138 -8.51 20.39 1.43
CA ARG A 138 -8.17 19.23 2.27
C ARG A 138 -8.67 17.92 1.65
N ARG A 139 -9.93 17.87 1.22
CA ARG A 139 -10.52 16.70 0.55
C ARG A 139 -9.84 16.38 -0.78
N SER A 140 -9.54 17.39 -1.59
CA SER A 140 -8.83 17.20 -2.87
C SER A 140 -7.42 16.68 -2.66
N MET A 141 -6.70 17.18 -1.66
CA MET A 141 -5.35 16.73 -1.30
C MET A 141 -5.34 15.27 -0.86
N LEU A 142 -6.28 14.87 0.01
CA LEU A 142 -6.43 13.47 0.43
C LEU A 142 -6.75 12.54 -0.74
N LYS A 143 -7.68 12.93 -1.63
CA LYS A 143 -8.00 12.14 -2.81
C LYS A 143 -6.83 12.01 -3.78
N LEU A 144 -5.99 13.05 -3.89
CA LEU A 144 -4.79 13.01 -4.71
C LEU A 144 -3.74 12.05 -4.12
N ALA A 145 -3.48 12.15 -2.81
CA ALA A 145 -2.60 11.23 -2.09
C ALA A 145 -3.05 9.76 -2.23
N GLN A 146 -4.34 9.48 -2.05
CA GLN A 146 -4.90 8.14 -2.26
C GLN A 146 -4.64 7.59 -3.68
N ARG A 147 -4.78 8.42 -4.72
CA ARG A 147 -4.48 8.00 -6.10
C ARG A 147 -2.99 7.75 -6.30
N MET A 148 -2.14 8.63 -5.79
CA MET A 148 -0.69 8.50 -5.83
C MET A 148 -0.24 7.19 -5.18
N THR A 149 -0.69 6.91 -3.96
CA THR A 149 -0.39 5.66 -3.24
C THR A 149 -0.94 4.43 -3.96
N LYS A 150 -2.16 4.50 -4.52
CA LYS A 150 -2.71 3.40 -5.33
C LYS A 150 -1.85 3.12 -6.56
N ASN A 151 -1.40 4.16 -7.27
CA ASN A 151 -0.57 4.04 -8.46
C ASN A 151 0.81 3.46 -8.09
N PHE A 152 1.43 3.94 -7.01
CA PHE A 152 2.66 3.39 -6.46
C PHE A 152 2.53 1.88 -6.17
N CYS A 153 1.53 1.49 -5.39
CA CYS A 153 1.30 0.09 -5.02
C CYS A 153 1.06 -0.79 -6.26
N SER A 154 0.26 -0.31 -7.22
CA SER A 154 -0.01 -1.00 -8.48
C SER A 154 1.25 -1.20 -9.33
N GLY A 155 2.16 -0.22 -9.33
CA GLY A 155 3.43 -0.28 -10.05
C GLY A 155 4.39 -1.30 -9.43
N VAL A 156 4.65 -1.18 -8.12
CA VAL A 156 5.59 -2.05 -7.40
C VAL A 156 5.18 -3.53 -7.48
N CYS A 157 3.89 -3.81 -7.39
CA CYS A 157 3.40 -5.17 -7.28
C CYS A 157 3.07 -5.86 -8.61
N ALA A 158 3.20 -5.17 -9.75
CA ALA A 158 2.80 -5.71 -11.06
C ALA A 158 1.35 -6.21 -11.11
N SER A 159 0.41 -5.48 -10.49
CA SER A 159 -1.01 -5.89 -10.40
C SER A 159 -1.60 -6.25 -11.76
N SER A 160 -2.41 -7.31 -11.84
CA SER A 160 -3.06 -7.73 -13.10
C SER A 160 -4.06 -6.71 -13.66
N ILE A 161 -4.43 -5.70 -12.86
CA ILE A 161 -5.21 -4.53 -13.31
C ILE A 161 -4.52 -3.88 -14.52
N HIS A 162 -3.19 -3.84 -14.53
CA HIS A 162 -2.41 -3.34 -15.65
C HIS A 162 -1.58 -4.46 -16.26
N LYS A 163 -1.60 -4.59 -17.58
CA LYS A 163 -0.76 -5.57 -18.30
C LYS A 163 0.70 -5.08 -18.31
N TRP A 164 1.43 -5.40 -17.25
CA TRP A 164 2.86 -5.12 -17.13
C TRP A 164 3.69 -6.16 -17.86
N ASN A 165 4.66 -5.70 -18.65
CA ASN A 165 5.67 -6.54 -19.29
C ASN A 165 6.97 -6.43 -18.49
N LYS A 166 7.46 -7.56 -17.96
CA LYS A 166 8.77 -7.63 -17.30
C LYS A 166 9.86 -7.47 -18.36
N LEU A 167 10.75 -6.50 -18.15
CA LEU A 167 11.97 -6.39 -18.93
C LEU A 167 13.02 -7.31 -18.30
N ASN A 168 13.51 -8.28 -19.08
CA ASN A 168 14.66 -9.09 -18.68
C ASN A 168 15.93 -8.32 -19.07
N CYS A 169 16.61 -7.74 -18.07
CA CYS A 169 17.87 -7.06 -18.28
C CYS A 169 18.99 -8.11 -18.41
N VAL A 170 19.62 -8.21 -19.59
CA VAL A 170 20.68 -9.18 -19.87
C VAL A 170 21.92 -8.89 -18.99
N GLY A 171 22.17 -9.72 -17.97
CA GLY A 171 23.38 -9.65 -17.16
C GLY A 171 23.30 -10.49 -15.89
N ASN A 172 24.14 -11.53 -15.80
CA ASN A 172 24.19 -12.48 -14.68
C ASN A 172 24.30 -11.78 -13.30
N ASN A 173 23.46 -12.23 -12.36
CA ASN A 173 23.45 -11.96 -10.90
C ASN A 173 22.79 -10.68 -10.37
N VAL A 174 22.38 -9.71 -11.20
CA VAL A 174 21.61 -8.52 -10.74
C VAL A 174 20.08 -8.73 -10.84
N GLU A 175 19.66 -9.82 -11.51
CA GLU A 175 18.25 -10.13 -11.81
C GLU A 175 17.37 -10.39 -10.58
N ASP A 176 17.96 -10.74 -9.43
CA ASP A 176 17.17 -11.16 -8.26
C ASP A 176 16.57 -9.98 -7.46
N TYR A 177 17.13 -8.76 -7.56
CA TYR A 177 16.75 -7.65 -6.65
C TYR A 177 16.04 -6.48 -7.32
N VAL A 178 16.14 -6.33 -8.64
CA VAL A 178 15.55 -5.20 -9.38
C VAL A 178 14.52 -5.73 -10.37
N ARG A 179 13.28 -5.25 -10.25
CA ARG A 179 12.19 -5.54 -11.17
C ARG A 179 11.89 -4.31 -12.01
N VAL A 180 12.05 -4.43 -13.33
CA VAL A 180 11.65 -3.39 -14.28
C VAL A 180 10.43 -3.87 -15.05
N LEU A 181 9.37 -3.05 -15.04
CA LEU A 181 8.09 -3.32 -15.69
C LEU A 181 7.76 -2.17 -16.65
N THR A 182 7.12 -2.51 -17.75
CA THR A 182 6.60 -1.50 -18.70
C THR A 182 5.13 -1.76 -19.00
N ARG A 183 4.35 -0.69 -19.15
CA ARG A 183 2.99 -0.76 -19.67
C ARG A 183 2.70 0.39 -20.62
N LYS A 184 1.76 0.18 -21.53
CA LYS A 184 1.25 1.23 -22.41
C LYS A 184 0.01 1.84 -21.76
N SER A 185 0.05 3.15 -21.49
CA SER A 185 -1.11 3.94 -21.09
C SER A 185 -1.66 4.62 -22.34
N VAL A 186 -2.90 4.32 -22.72
CA VAL A 186 -3.56 4.91 -23.91
C VAL A 186 -4.85 5.59 -23.51
N ASP A 187 -5.62 4.99 -22.60
CA ASP A 187 -6.97 5.45 -22.21
C ASP A 187 -7.14 5.62 -20.68
N ASP A 188 -6.05 5.69 -19.90
CA ASP A 188 -6.16 5.82 -18.45
C ASP A 188 -6.42 7.27 -18.03
N HIS A 189 -7.63 7.55 -17.56
CA HIS A 189 -8.01 8.88 -17.07
C HIS A 189 -7.09 9.36 -15.94
N GLY A 190 -6.35 10.44 -16.21
CA GLY A 190 -5.43 11.05 -15.25
C GLY A 190 -3.96 10.68 -15.45
N GLU A 191 -3.63 9.88 -16.47
CA GLU A 191 -2.25 9.61 -16.88
C GLU A 191 -2.03 10.06 -18.34
N PRO A 192 -0.85 10.59 -18.68
CA PRO A 192 -0.53 10.96 -20.04
C PRO A 192 -0.40 9.70 -20.92
N PRO A 193 -0.86 9.74 -22.18
CA PRO A 193 -0.69 8.61 -23.10
C PRO A 193 0.80 8.38 -23.37
N GLY A 194 1.24 7.13 -23.32
CA GLY A 194 2.64 6.78 -23.51
C GLY A 194 3.04 5.43 -22.91
N ILE A 195 4.36 5.24 -22.79
CA ILE A 195 4.94 4.09 -22.10
C ILE A 195 5.25 4.52 -20.66
N VAL A 196 4.68 3.80 -19.71
CA VAL A 196 5.00 3.93 -18.29
C VAL A 196 6.02 2.86 -17.93
N VAL A 197 7.14 3.29 -17.35
CA VAL A 197 8.19 2.40 -16.83
C VAL A 197 8.14 2.43 -15.31
N ASN A 198 8.15 1.26 -14.68
CA ASN A 198 8.28 1.11 -13.24
C ASN A 198 9.55 0.30 -12.93
N ALA A 199 10.35 0.79 -12.00
CA ALA A 199 11.48 0.05 -11.44
C ALA A 199 11.29 -0.04 -9.93
N ALA A 200 11.41 -1.25 -9.39
CA ALA A 200 11.32 -1.51 -7.96
C ALA A 200 12.49 -2.38 -7.51
N THR A 201 13.00 -2.11 -6.31
CA THR A 201 14.04 -2.92 -5.68
C THR A 201 13.76 -3.12 -4.20
N SER A 202 14.50 -4.02 -3.56
CA SER A 202 14.45 -4.21 -2.11
C SER A 202 15.87 -4.38 -1.59
N VAL A 203 16.16 -3.65 -0.52
CA VAL A 203 17.47 -3.64 0.15
C VAL A 203 17.26 -3.92 1.62
N TRP A 204 18.23 -4.62 2.22
CA TRP A 204 18.28 -4.80 3.66
C TRP A 204 19.17 -3.73 4.29
N LEU A 205 18.72 -3.14 5.39
CA LEU A 205 19.46 -2.12 6.12
C LEU A 205 19.60 -2.52 7.60
N PRO A 206 20.78 -2.33 8.22
CA PRO A 206 21.03 -2.67 9.62
C PRO A 206 20.48 -1.59 10.58
N VAL A 207 19.24 -1.14 10.37
CA VAL A 207 18.57 -0.12 11.19
C VAL A 207 17.14 -0.57 11.51
N SER A 208 16.56 -0.08 12.60
CA SER A 208 15.17 -0.41 12.92
C SER A 208 14.21 0.22 11.90
N PRO A 209 13.09 -0.46 11.56
CA PRO A 209 12.10 0.08 10.63
C PRO A 209 11.57 1.47 11.05
N GLN A 210 11.35 1.67 12.35
CA GLN A 210 10.90 2.95 12.90
C GLN A 210 11.91 4.07 12.66
N ARG A 211 13.20 3.84 12.93
CA ARG A 211 14.24 4.86 12.72
C ARG A 211 14.39 5.22 11.24
N LEU A 212 14.29 4.23 10.35
CA LEU A 212 14.31 4.47 8.92
C LEU A 212 13.08 5.26 8.46
N PHE A 213 11.90 4.90 8.95
CA PHE A 213 10.66 5.61 8.64
C PHE A 213 10.70 7.07 9.12
N ASP A 214 11.17 7.31 10.34
CA ASP A 214 11.35 8.66 10.89
C ASP A 214 12.35 9.48 10.07
N PHE A 215 13.46 8.87 9.64
CA PHE A 215 14.44 9.52 8.76
C PHE A 215 13.87 9.87 7.37
N LEU A 216 13.13 8.94 6.74
CA LEU A 216 12.59 9.15 5.39
C LEU A 216 11.45 10.17 5.35
N ARG A 217 10.67 10.30 6.43
CA ARG A 217 9.57 11.26 6.45
C ARG A 217 9.98 12.69 6.84
N ASP A 218 11.12 12.84 7.52
CA ASP A 218 11.61 14.11 8.06
C ASP A 218 11.97 15.08 6.93
N GLU A 219 11.27 16.20 6.87
CA GLU A 219 11.43 17.23 5.84
C GLU A 219 12.78 17.95 5.91
N GLN A 220 13.43 17.99 7.08
CA GLN A 220 14.75 18.60 7.28
C GLN A 220 15.88 17.71 6.78
N LEU A 221 15.70 16.38 6.87
CA LEU A 221 16.69 15.38 6.44
C LEU A 221 16.48 14.89 5.01
N ARG A 222 15.46 15.39 4.31
CA ARG A 222 15.11 14.96 2.96
C ARG A 222 16.25 15.11 1.94
N SER A 223 17.07 16.15 2.09
CA SER A 223 18.23 16.40 1.22
C SER A 223 19.27 15.30 1.23
N GLU A 224 19.29 14.46 2.28
CA GLU A 224 20.24 13.35 2.41
C GLU A 224 19.93 12.18 1.47
N TRP A 225 18.70 12.09 0.94
CA TRP A 225 18.27 10.93 0.16
C TRP A 225 17.44 11.25 -1.08
N ASP A 226 16.76 12.41 -1.14
CA ASP A 226 15.95 12.81 -2.30
C ASP A 226 16.63 13.94 -3.09
N ILE A 227 17.11 13.61 -4.30
CA ILE A 227 17.73 14.56 -5.22
C ILE A 227 16.81 15.73 -5.59
N LEU A 228 15.49 15.54 -5.53
CA LEU A 228 14.52 16.59 -5.80
C LEU A 228 14.58 17.74 -4.78
N SER A 229 15.14 17.48 -3.58
CA SER A 229 15.30 18.48 -2.52
C SER A 229 16.31 19.59 -2.86
N ASN A 230 17.06 19.46 -3.98
CA ASN A 230 18.10 20.42 -4.41
C ASN A 230 19.15 20.73 -3.32
N GLY A 231 19.44 19.75 -2.46
CA GLY A 231 20.48 19.86 -1.42
C GLY A 231 20.11 20.73 -0.20
N GLY A 232 18.85 21.14 -0.04
CA GLY A 232 18.38 21.92 1.11
C GLY A 232 17.19 21.28 1.82
N PRO A 233 16.90 21.71 3.07
CA PRO A 233 15.73 21.25 3.81
C PRO A 233 14.43 21.69 3.12
N MET A 234 13.38 20.90 3.27
CA MET A 234 12.05 21.25 2.79
C MET A 234 11.25 21.96 3.89
N GLN A 235 10.28 22.79 3.47
CA GLN A 235 9.31 23.41 4.34
C GLN A 235 7.95 22.70 4.21
N GLU A 236 7.37 22.27 5.33
CA GLU A 236 5.98 21.78 5.34
C GLU A 236 5.00 22.96 5.23
N MET A 237 4.27 23.02 4.12
CA MET A 237 3.28 24.06 3.80
C MET A 237 1.88 23.70 4.29
N ALA A 238 1.57 22.41 4.37
CA ALA A 238 0.31 21.90 4.86
C ALA A 238 0.46 20.49 5.40
N HIS A 239 -0.36 20.17 6.39
CA HIS A 239 -0.36 18.90 7.09
C HIS A 239 -1.80 18.39 7.31
N ILE A 240 -2.04 17.12 7.01
CA ILE A 240 -3.28 16.42 7.37
C ILE A 240 -2.92 15.13 8.09
N ALA A 241 -3.13 15.08 9.41
CA ALA A 241 -3.00 13.85 10.17
C ALA A 241 -4.06 12.81 9.74
N LYS A 242 -3.66 11.54 9.71
CA LYS A 242 -4.47 10.37 9.36
C LYS A 242 -4.51 9.39 10.54
N GLY A 243 -5.61 9.36 11.28
CA GLY A 243 -5.75 8.44 12.41
C GLY A 243 -4.98 8.90 13.65
N GLN A 244 -4.67 7.96 14.55
CA GLN A 244 -4.06 8.26 15.86
C GLN A 244 -2.53 8.32 15.84
N ASP A 245 -1.89 7.60 14.94
CA ASP A 245 -0.42 7.59 14.85
C ASP A 245 0.06 8.88 14.19
N HIS A 246 0.92 9.63 14.89
CA HIS A 246 1.48 10.89 14.38
C HIS A 246 2.31 10.72 13.09
N GLY A 247 2.76 9.50 12.80
CA GLY A 247 3.45 9.18 11.56
C GLY A 247 2.56 9.01 10.35
N ASN A 248 1.25 8.95 10.53
CA ASN A 248 0.30 8.80 9.45
C ASN A 248 -0.19 10.19 9.05
N CYS A 249 0.28 10.73 7.92
CA CYS A 249 -0.16 12.03 7.46
C CYS A 249 -0.11 12.16 5.93
N VAL A 250 -0.71 13.24 5.45
CA VAL A 250 -0.48 13.78 4.10
C VAL A 250 0.08 15.18 4.26
N SER A 251 1.26 15.41 3.72
CA SER A 251 2.00 16.67 3.84
C SER A 251 2.30 17.25 2.47
N LEU A 252 2.22 18.58 2.36
CA LEU A 252 2.66 19.31 1.17
C LEU A 252 3.97 20.00 1.49
N LEU A 253 5.06 19.55 0.88
CA LEU A 253 6.40 20.06 1.09
C LEU A 253 6.79 21.03 -0.03
N ARG A 254 7.56 22.06 0.31
CA ARG A 254 8.12 23.02 -0.63
C ARG A 254 9.64 23.07 -0.48
N ALA A 255 10.35 23.11 -1.59
CA ALA A 255 11.79 23.34 -1.56
C ALA A 255 12.12 24.74 -1.07
N ASN A 256 12.99 24.85 -0.06
CA ASN A 256 13.44 26.13 0.45
C ASN A 256 14.56 26.65 -0.45
N VAL A 257 14.22 27.49 -1.44
CA VAL A 257 15.22 28.04 -2.37
C VAL A 257 15.82 29.31 -1.78
N MET A 258 17.12 29.27 -1.45
CA MET A 258 17.90 30.44 -1.02
C MET A 258 17.96 31.56 -2.08
N ASN A 259 17.53 31.30 -3.32
CA ASN A 259 17.48 32.25 -4.43
C ASN A 259 16.07 32.33 -5.03
N ALA A 260 15.48 33.53 -5.00
CA ALA A 260 14.08 33.83 -5.30
C ALA A 260 13.60 33.55 -6.75
N SER A 261 14.42 32.96 -7.63
CA SER A 261 14.13 32.96 -9.06
C SER A 261 13.76 31.63 -9.72
N GLN A 262 13.97 30.42 -9.17
CA GLN A 262 13.88 29.23 -10.05
C GLN A 262 13.35 27.87 -9.53
N ASN A 263 12.77 27.69 -8.34
CA ASN A 263 12.09 26.40 -8.10
C ASN A 263 10.91 26.44 -7.11
N ASN A 264 9.69 26.61 -7.64
CA ASN A 264 8.43 26.42 -6.90
C ASN A 264 8.00 24.95 -6.87
N MET A 265 8.94 24.03 -6.69
CA MET A 265 8.61 22.62 -6.65
C MET A 265 7.86 22.31 -5.35
N LEU A 266 6.70 21.65 -5.52
CA LEU A 266 5.89 21.15 -4.43
C LEU A 266 5.90 19.62 -4.49
N ILE A 267 6.06 18.98 -3.34
CA ILE A 267 6.01 17.53 -3.19
C ILE A 267 4.81 17.21 -2.30
N LEU A 268 3.89 16.39 -2.80
CA LEU A 268 2.83 15.82 -1.98
C LEU A 268 3.34 14.51 -1.42
N GLN A 269 3.49 14.40 -0.10
CA GLN A 269 3.94 13.19 0.56
C GLN A 269 2.78 12.55 1.34
N GLU A 270 2.59 11.25 1.16
CA GLU A 270 1.75 10.43 2.03
C GLU A 270 2.63 9.47 2.83
N THR A 271 2.48 9.50 4.15
CA THR A 271 3.12 8.55 5.05
C THR A 271 2.08 7.68 5.73
N CYS A 272 2.43 6.41 5.95
CA CYS A 272 1.70 5.56 6.88
C CYS A 272 2.60 4.54 7.55
N THR A 273 2.29 4.18 8.78
CA THR A 273 2.94 3.17 9.58
C THR A 273 1.88 2.42 10.38
N ASP A 274 2.06 1.11 10.48
CA ASP A 274 1.26 0.23 11.32
C ASP A 274 2.15 -0.97 11.72
N ALA A 275 1.59 -1.92 12.48
CA ALA A 275 2.34 -3.09 12.91
C ALA A 275 2.98 -3.86 11.75
N SER A 276 2.34 -3.92 10.58
CA SER A 276 2.80 -4.65 9.40
C SER A 276 3.93 -3.96 8.62
N GLY A 277 4.16 -2.67 8.86
CA GLY A 277 5.23 -1.91 8.23
C GLY A 277 4.85 -0.46 7.94
N SER A 278 5.78 0.25 7.31
CA SER A 278 5.66 1.67 7.03
C SER A 278 5.85 1.98 5.55
N LEU A 279 5.33 3.12 5.10
CA LEU A 279 5.32 3.57 3.73
C LEU A 279 5.49 5.09 3.68
N VAL A 280 6.33 5.56 2.77
CA VAL A 280 6.48 6.96 2.38
C VAL A 280 6.33 7.00 0.86
N VAL A 281 5.31 7.69 0.34
CA VAL A 281 5.05 7.85 -1.10
C VAL A 281 4.99 9.33 -1.42
N TYR A 282 5.55 9.74 -2.54
CA TYR A 282 5.51 11.11 -3.05
C TYR A 282 5.59 11.18 -4.57
#